data_AF-A0A352A1Y8-F1
#
_entry.id   AF-A0A352A1Y8-F1
#
_cell.length_a   1.000
_cell.length_b   1.000
_cell.length_c   1.000
_cell.angle_alpha   90.00
_cell.angle_beta   90.00
_cell.angle_gamma   90.00
#
_symmetry.space_group_name_H-M   'P 1'
#
loop_
_entity.id
_entity.type
_entity.pdbx_description
1 polymer ?
#
loop_
_entity_poly.entity_id
_entity_poly.type
_entity_poly.pdbx_seq_one_letter_code
_entity_poly.pdbx_strand_id
1 'polypeptide(L)'
;MDKIKAKSTGDSFFRLQDSLFGSPLERAKLHLGIAKNLFILSAFLYFFALLMTIGGSFIDYAAKGTFFLYPVFVFSCLALLYNICSYGIVIYLEKYLFLRYIVFILCSIIFLFIVSIHIGAYTFLLSLLGIK
;
A
#
# COMPACT_ATOMS: atom_id res chain seq x y z
N MET A 1 -2.73 -56.54 14.35
CA MET A 1 -2.83 -55.17 14.91
C MET A 1 -2.16 -54.23 13.92
N ASP A 2 -2.91 -53.79 12.92
CA ASP A 2 -2.45 -52.84 11.92
C ASP A 2 -2.25 -51.47 12.56
N LYS A 3 -0.99 -51.05 12.65
CA LYS A 3 -0.64 -49.66 12.98
C LYS A 3 -0.92 -48.80 11.76
N ILE A 4 -2.15 -48.31 11.66
CA ILE A 4 -2.53 -47.27 10.70
C ILE A 4 -1.64 -46.05 10.99
N LYS A 5 -0.73 -45.84 10.05
CA LYS A 5 0.24 -44.75 9.98
C LYS A 5 -0.53 -43.42 9.99
N ALA A 6 -0.43 -42.67 11.08
CA ALA A 6 -0.92 -41.30 11.18
C ALA A 6 -0.21 -40.45 10.11
N LYS A 7 -0.89 -40.27 8.98
CA LYS A 7 -0.43 -39.51 7.82
C LYS A 7 -0.50 -38.03 8.17
N SER A 8 0.64 -37.49 8.62
CA SER A 8 1.22 -36.24 8.13
C SER A 8 0.23 -35.19 7.57
N THR A 9 -0.59 -34.61 8.44
CA THR A 9 -1.37 -33.41 8.10
C THR A 9 -0.57 -32.12 8.37
N GLY A 10 0.58 -32.23 9.03
CA GLY A 10 1.50 -31.10 9.29
C GLY A 10 2.31 -30.68 8.06
N ASP A 11 2.80 -31.62 7.24
CA ASP A 11 3.73 -31.30 6.15
C ASP A 11 3.10 -30.58 4.95
N SER A 12 1.78 -30.65 4.77
CA SER A 12 1.13 -30.00 3.61
C SER A 12 1.04 -28.48 3.77
N PHE A 13 0.83 -27.99 4.99
CA PHE A 13 0.72 -26.57 5.27
C PHE A 13 2.08 -25.87 5.20
N PHE A 14 3.13 -26.52 5.72
CA PHE A 14 4.51 -26.04 5.60
C PHE A 14 5.00 -26.05 4.14
N ARG A 15 4.63 -27.07 3.34
CA ARG A 15 4.96 -27.09 1.89
C ARG A 15 4.18 -26.06 1.08
N LEU A 16 2.94 -25.74 1.46
CA LEU A 16 2.18 -24.63 0.87
C LEU A 16 2.82 -23.28 1.21
N GLN A 17 3.33 -23.11 2.43
CA GLN A 17 4.05 -21.91 2.83
C GLN A 17 5.37 -21.77 2.05
N ASP A 18 6.20 -22.80 1.95
CA ASP A 18 7.44 -22.75 1.17
C ASP A 18 7.19 -22.60 -0.35
N SER A 19 6.06 -23.09 -0.85
CA SER A 19 5.59 -22.93 -2.24
C SER A 19 5.05 -21.52 -2.53
N LEU A 20 4.31 -20.92 -1.59
CA LEU A 20 3.76 -19.57 -1.71
C LEU A 20 4.79 -18.48 -1.38
N PHE A 21 5.79 -18.80 -0.57
CA PHE A 21 6.86 -17.93 -0.12
C PHE A 21 8.21 -18.43 -0.62
N GLY A 22 8.32 -18.57 -1.94
CA GLY A 22 9.58 -18.93 -2.61
C GLY A 22 10.74 -17.96 -2.37
N SER A 23 11.72 -17.99 -3.27
CA SER A 23 12.98 -17.23 -3.13
C SER A 23 12.76 -15.74 -2.77
N PRO A 24 13.71 -15.05 -2.12
CA PRO A 24 13.58 -13.63 -1.79
C PRO A 24 13.12 -12.75 -2.96
N LEU A 25 13.50 -13.14 -4.18
CA LEU A 25 13.09 -12.53 -5.43
C LEU A 25 11.62 -12.77 -5.78
N GLU A 26 11.11 -13.99 -5.63
CA GLU A 26 9.69 -14.32 -5.85
C GLU A 26 8.79 -13.60 -4.86
N ARG A 27 9.22 -13.52 -3.59
CA ARG A 27 8.54 -12.74 -2.56
C ARG A 27 8.47 -11.26 -2.92
N ALA A 28 9.59 -10.67 -3.34
CA ALA A 28 9.63 -9.27 -3.79
C ALA A 28 8.75 -9.03 -5.02
N LYS A 29 8.71 -9.97 -5.98
CA LYS A 29 7.85 -9.91 -7.17
C LYS A 29 6.36 -9.97 -6.81
N LEU A 30 5.97 -10.84 -5.87
CA LEU A 30 4.60 -10.93 -5.37
C LEU A 30 4.17 -9.63 -4.70
N HIS A 31 4.99 -9.10 -3.79
CA HIS A 31 4.70 -7.83 -3.11
C HIS A 31 4.59 -6.66 -4.08
N LEU A 32 5.45 -6.59 -5.10
CA LEU A 32 5.36 -5.60 -6.17
C LEU A 32 4.05 -5.74 -6.97
N GLY A 33 3.64 -6.96 -7.29
CA GLY A 33 2.38 -7.23 -7.98
C GLY A 33 1.15 -6.74 -7.18
N ILE A 34 1.13 -7.03 -5.88
CA ILE A 34 0.06 -6.58 -4.97
C ILE A 34 0.05 -5.05 -4.88
N ALA A 35 1.22 -4.42 -4.67
CA ALA A 35 1.32 -2.97 -4.56
C ALA A 35 0.87 -2.26 -5.85
N LYS A 36 1.21 -2.82 -7.02
CA LYS A 36 0.75 -2.31 -8.31
C LYS A 36 -0.77 -2.35 -8.44
N ASN A 37 -1.39 -3.49 -8.10
CA ASN A 37 -2.85 -3.62 -8.19
C ASN A 37 -3.57 -2.69 -7.20
N LEU A 38 -3.03 -2.55 -5.98
CA LEU A 38 -3.53 -1.61 -4.98
C LEU A 38 -3.44 -0.16 -5.48
N PHE A 39 -2.31 0.21 -6.08
CA PHE A 39 -2.12 1.53 -6.68
C PHE A 39 -3.14 1.78 -7.81
N ILE A 40 -3.30 0.85 -8.75
CA ILE A 40 -4.25 0.99 -9.85
C ILE A 40 -5.68 1.18 -9.31
N LEU A 41 -6.10 0.35 -8.36
CA LEU A 41 -7.44 0.43 -7.77
C LEU A 41 -7.68 1.75 -7.04
N SER A 42 -6.75 2.14 -6.17
CA SER A 42 -6.87 3.38 -5.39
C SER A 42 -6.77 4.64 -6.27
N ALA A 43 -5.91 4.64 -7.29
CA ALA A 43 -5.83 5.71 -8.27
C ALA A 43 -7.15 5.83 -9.04
N PHE A 44 -7.70 4.71 -9.52
CA PHE A 44 -9.00 4.70 -10.19
C PHE A 44 -10.09 5.30 -9.31
N LEU A 45 -10.21 4.85 -8.06
CA LEU A 45 -11.22 5.37 -7.12
C LEU A 45 -11.04 6.86 -6.85
N TYR A 46 -9.80 7.29 -6.59
CA TYR A 46 -9.50 8.69 -6.27
C TYR A 46 -9.81 9.61 -7.45
N PHE A 47 -9.30 9.30 -8.65
CA PHE A 47 -9.55 10.13 -9.83
C PHE A 47 -11.01 10.07 -10.29
N PHE A 48 -11.69 8.95 -10.10
CA PHE A 48 -13.13 8.87 -10.35
C PHE A 48 -13.92 9.80 -9.40
N ALA A 49 -13.63 9.77 -8.10
CA ALA A 49 -14.26 10.66 -7.13
C ALA A 49 -13.97 12.14 -7.43
N LEU A 50 -12.72 12.44 -7.82
CA LEU A 50 -12.31 13.78 -8.23
C LEU A 50 -13.04 14.25 -9.49
N LEU A 51 -13.19 13.38 -10.50
CA LEU A 51 -13.94 13.68 -11.71
C LEU A 51 -15.41 13.94 -11.42
N MET A 52 -16.03 13.14 -10.54
CA MET A 52 -17.42 13.36 -10.11
C MET A 52 -17.58 14.70 -9.39
N THR A 53 -16.60 15.06 -8.55
CA THR A 53 -16.56 16.35 -7.83
C THR A 53 -16.49 17.52 -8.79
N ILE A 54 -15.55 17.49 -9.75
CA ILE A 54 -15.36 18.56 -10.75
C ILE A 54 -16.52 18.62 -11.74
N GLY A 55 -17.07 17.47 -12.12
CA GLY A 55 -18.21 17.34 -13.03
C GLY A 55 -19.56 17.72 -12.42
N GLY A 56 -19.60 18.15 -11.14
CA GLY A 56 -20.81 18.60 -10.48
C GLY A 56 -21.81 17.49 -10.12
N SER A 57 -21.42 16.22 -10.25
CA SER A 57 -22.28 15.07 -9.93
C SER A 57 -22.13 14.69 -8.46
N PHE A 58 -23.21 14.77 -7.68
CA PHE A 58 -23.22 14.40 -6.25
C PHE A 58 -22.11 15.08 -5.44
N ILE A 59 -21.95 16.40 -5.60
CA ILE A 59 -20.83 17.21 -5.10
C ILE A 59 -20.48 16.92 -3.63
N ASP A 60 -21.46 16.89 -2.74
CA ASP A 60 -21.20 16.69 -1.30
C ASP A 60 -20.62 15.31 -0.99
N TYR A 61 -21.09 14.26 -1.66
CA TYR A 61 -20.61 12.90 -1.46
C TYR A 61 -19.27 12.68 -2.19
N ALA A 62 -19.11 13.25 -3.39
CA ALA A 62 -17.90 13.14 -4.17
C ALA A 62 -16.73 13.90 -3.52
N ALA A 63 -16.97 15.08 -2.95
CA ALA A 63 -15.96 15.86 -2.23
C ALA A 63 -15.48 15.13 -0.96
N LYS A 64 -16.41 14.59 -0.15
CA LYS A 64 -16.08 13.76 1.02
C LYS A 64 -15.32 12.49 0.63
N GLY A 65 -15.75 11.84 -0.45
CA GLY A 65 -15.07 10.67 -1.00
C GLY A 65 -13.65 10.99 -1.45
N THR A 66 -13.45 12.09 -2.17
CA THR A 66 -12.14 12.56 -2.63
C THR A 66 -11.21 12.87 -1.44
N PHE A 67 -11.72 13.54 -0.42
CA PHE A 67 -10.97 13.84 0.80
C PHE A 67 -10.50 12.59 1.54
N PHE A 68 -11.37 11.58 1.65
CA PHE A 68 -11.06 10.31 2.30
C PHE A 68 -10.14 9.41 1.46
N LEU A 69 -10.32 9.39 0.14
CA LEU A 69 -9.52 8.56 -0.77
C LEU A 69 -8.10 9.11 -0.96
N TYR A 70 -7.86 10.40 -0.73
CA TYR A 70 -6.55 11.01 -0.93
C TYR A 70 -5.44 10.34 -0.08
N PRO A 71 -5.56 10.17 1.25
CA PRO A 71 -4.57 9.43 2.04
C PRO A 71 -4.35 7.98 1.56
N VAL A 72 -5.41 7.31 1.12
CA VAL A 72 -5.34 5.93 0.61
C VAL A 72 -4.55 5.86 -0.69
N PHE A 73 -4.76 6.84 -1.58
CA PHE A 73 -4.01 7.00 -2.82
C PHE A 73 -2.54 7.35 -2.59
N VAL A 74 -2.23 8.27 -1.67
CA VAL A 74 -0.85 8.61 -1.31
C VAL A 74 -0.14 7.39 -0.72
N PHE A 75 -0.81 6.65 0.18
CA PHE A 75 -0.28 5.41 0.74
C PHE A 75 0.06 4.39 -0.35
N SER A 76 -0.86 4.14 -1.29
CA SER A 76 -0.62 3.16 -2.35
C SER A 76 0.50 3.56 -3.31
N CYS A 77 0.65 4.86 -3.58
CA CYS A 77 1.76 5.40 -4.37
C CYS A 77 3.11 5.16 -3.67
N LEU A 78 3.21 5.47 -2.38
CA LEU A 78 4.43 5.27 -1.61
C LEU A 78 4.72 3.78 -1.38
N ALA A 79 3.70 2.96 -1.20
CA ALA A 79 3.83 1.51 -1.13
C ALA A 79 4.36 0.93 -2.44
N LEU A 80 3.89 1.42 -3.60
CA LEU A 80 4.41 1.03 -4.90
C LEU A 80 5.89 1.44 -5.05
N LEU A 81 6.22 2.69 -4.72
CA LEU A 81 7.60 3.20 -4.77
C LEU A 81 8.53 2.35 -3.91
N TYR A 82 8.15 2.10 -2.65
CA TYR A 82 8.91 1.24 -1.74
C TYR A 82 9.14 -0.16 -2.32
N ASN A 83 8.10 -0.78 -2.89
CA ASN A 83 8.22 -2.13 -3.44
C ASN A 83 9.10 -2.17 -4.70
N ILE A 84 9.07 -1.13 -5.54
CA ILE A 84 9.98 -0.99 -6.69
C ILE A 84 11.43 -0.88 -6.20
N CYS A 85 11.71 0.02 -5.25
CA CYS A 85 13.04 0.18 -4.67
C CYS A 85 13.51 -1.11 -3.98
N SER A 86 12.64 -1.75 -3.20
CA SER A 86 12.92 -3.02 -2.52
C SER A 86 13.25 -4.13 -3.52
N TYR A 87 12.53 -4.21 -4.63
CA TYR A 87 12.81 -5.18 -5.69
C TYR A 87 14.18 -4.94 -6.34
N GLY A 88 14.50 -3.67 -6.64
CA GLY A 88 15.81 -3.28 -7.16
C GLY A 88 16.96 -3.62 -6.19
N ILE A 89 16.77 -3.38 -4.89
CA ILE A 89 17.79 -3.72 -3.87
C ILE A 89 18.03 -5.24 -3.83
N VAL A 90 16.97 -6.05 -3.89
CA VAL A 90 17.10 -7.52 -3.87
C VAL A 90 17.87 -8.05 -5.09
N ILE A 91 17.73 -7.43 -6.26
CA ILE A 91 18.42 -7.87 -7.49
C ILE A 91 19.86 -7.38 -7.57
N TYR A 92 20.10 -6.10 -7.29
CA TYR A 92 21.37 -5.45 -7.59
C TYR A 92 22.29 -5.27 -6.37
N LEU A 93 21.74 -5.34 -5.16
CA LEU A 93 22.41 -4.93 -3.93
C LEU A 93 22.18 -5.95 -2.80
N GLU A 94 22.38 -7.25 -3.07
CA GLU A 94 22.23 -8.33 -2.08
C GLU A 94 23.04 -8.10 -0.79
N LYS A 95 24.21 -7.45 -0.87
CA LYS A 95 25.02 -7.09 0.31
C LYS A 95 24.40 -5.98 1.18
N TYR A 96 23.48 -5.19 0.64
CA TYR A 96 22.89 -4.01 1.30
C TYR A 96 21.38 -4.18 1.53
N LEU A 97 20.92 -5.38 1.91
CA LEU A 97 19.52 -5.62 2.23
C LEU A 97 18.96 -4.70 3.33
N PHE A 98 19.83 -4.21 4.23
CA PHE A 98 19.46 -3.23 5.26
C PHE A 98 18.90 -1.93 4.67
N LEU A 99 19.30 -1.56 3.44
CA LEU A 99 18.87 -0.33 2.78
C LEU A 99 17.34 -0.29 2.57
N ARG A 100 16.68 -1.46 2.53
CA ARG A 100 15.22 -1.57 2.47
C ARG A 100 14.54 -0.89 3.67
N TYR A 101 15.12 -1.00 4.86
CA TYR A 101 14.56 -0.36 6.06
C TYR A 101 14.72 1.16 6.01
N ILE A 102 15.83 1.67 5.45
CA ILE A 102 16.00 3.11 5.24
C ILE A 102 14.93 3.64 4.29
N VAL A 103 14.73 2.96 3.15
CA VAL A 103 13.71 3.36 2.17
C VAL A 103 12.32 3.30 2.80
N PHE A 104 12.02 2.29 3.61
CA PHE A 104 10.76 2.18 4.33
C PHE A 104 10.53 3.35 5.30
N ILE A 105 11.55 3.71 6.10
CA ILE A 105 11.48 4.83 7.04
C ILE A 105 11.25 6.13 6.27
N LEU A 106 11.98 6.35 5.19
CA LEU A 106 11.83 7.54 4.35
C LEU A 106 10.41 7.64 3.78
N CYS A 107 9.88 6.57 3.18
CA CYS A 107 8.50 6.54 2.69
C CYS A 107 7.48 6.81 3.80
N SER A 108 7.71 6.26 5.00
CA SER A 108 6.81 6.46 6.15
C SER A 108 6.81 7.92 6.63
N ILE A 109 7.98 8.57 6.70
CA ILE A 109 8.10 9.99 7.06
C ILE A 109 7.38 10.86 6.02
N ILE A 110 7.60 10.59 4.73
CA ILE A 110 6.94 11.32 3.64
C ILE A 110 5.42 11.14 3.71
N PHE A 111 4.94 9.92 3.96
CA PHE A 111 3.51 9.65 4.13
C PHE A 111 2.92 10.45 5.27
N LEU A 112 3.52 10.39 6.46
CA LEU A 112 3.06 11.14 7.63
C LEU A 112 3.04 12.63 7.36
N PHE A 113 4.09 13.18 6.74
CA PHE A 113 4.17 14.58 6.38
C PHE A 113 3.03 15.02 5.43
N ILE A 114 2.80 14.27 4.34
CA ILE A 114 1.75 14.58 3.37
C ILE A 114 0.37 14.50 4.03
N VAL A 115 0.10 13.45 4.82
CA VAL A 115 -1.19 13.28 5.50
C VAL A 115 -1.40 14.35 6.56
N SER A 116 -0.35 14.72 7.32
CA SER A 116 -0.42 15.83 8.28
C SER A 116 -0.73 17.16 7.59
N ILE A 117 -0.14 17.44 6.42
CA ILE A 117 -0.50 18.63 5.63
C ILE A 117 -1.95 18.55 5.15
N HIS A 118 -2.39 17.41 4.63
CA HIS A 118 -3.77 17.23 4.14
C HIS A 118 -4.80 17.48 5.24
N ILE A 119 -4.59 16.89 6.41
CA ILE A 119 -5.46 17.07 7.58
C ILE A 119 -5.33 18.49 8.14
N GLY A 120 -4.10 19.00 8.27
CA GLY A 120 -3.80 20.32 8.83
C GLY A 120 -4.31 21.47 7.96
N ALA A 121 -4.22 21.35 6.64
CA ALA A 121 -4.78 22.31 5.70
C ALA A 121 -6.31 22.33 5.80
N TYR A 122 -6.94 21.16 5.95
CA TYR A 122 -8.38 21.05 6.14
C TYR A 122 -8.85 21.69 7.45
N THR A 123 -8.19 21.41 8.57
CA THR A 123 -8.54 22.01 9.87
C THR A 123 -8.30 23.52 9.89
N PHE A 124 -7.22 23.99 9.27
CA PHE A 124 -6.96 25.42 9.12
C PHE A 124 -8.03 26.12 8.27
N LEU A 125 -8.41 25.53 7.13
CA LEU A 125 -9.46 26.06 6.25
C LEU A 125 -10.82 26.12 6.93
N LEU A 126 -11.20 25.08 7.69
CA LEU A 126 -12.43 25.09 8.48
C LEU A 126 -12.43 26.24 9.50
N SER A 127 -11.33 26.41 10.23
CA SER A 127 -11.17 27.51 11.20
C SER A 127 -11.23 28.89 10.54
N LEU A 128 -10.68 29.04 9.34
CA LEU A 128 -10.69 30.30 8.59
C LEU A 128 -12.10 30.66 8.09
N LEU A 129 -12.88 29.66 7.68
CA LEU A 129 -14.23 29.84 7.16
C LEU A 129 -15.30 30.00 8.26
N GLY A 130 -14.92 29.87 9.54
CA GLY A 130 -15.85 30.00 10.68
C GLY A 130 -16.89 28.88 10.75
N ILE A 131 -16.68 27.78 10.01
CA ILE A 131 -17.57 26.62 9.97
C ILE A 131 -17.09 25.67 11.06
N LYS A 132 -17.89 25.53 12.14
CA LYS A 132 -17.65 24.56 13.21
C LYS A 132 -17.91 23.13 12.77
#